data_AF-A0A7J3F007-F1
#
_entry.id   AF-A0A7J3F007-F1
#
_cell.length_a   1.000
_cell.length_b   1.000
_cell.length_c   1.000
_cell.angle_alpha   90.00
_cell.angle_beta   90.00
_cell.angle_gamma   90.00
#
_symmetry.space_group_name_H-M   'P 1'
#
loop_
_entity.id
_entity.type
_entity.pdbx_description
1 polymer ?
#
loop_
_entity_poly.entity_id
_entity_poly.type
_entity_poly.pdbx_seq_one_letter_code
_entity_poly.pdbx_strand_id
1 'polypeptide(L)'
;MSEKMQKPIFSTREPKECLDASLAALVIYEVEIAKQSQPNNIYEIAWGTLALKNLGKDYKRLFNDVRSALSFLKEASPQEIEKFLYYYRRTVGAALSIYVFGMKELGFSEDRLHKICEALVNLSVESGIGELIGAALLLVEQLRKEDLKQMFLERLLGIINKLKDLCHNAPENYIGDLLYIAFFSAMAEDKTYREILEMIRKNESWNTYIENDPENMPLFLYILAKAAYSKSEDKMLIKWCKEKVGEIGDNLISFLNETRLVQFGNYIHIIDALLIAAEETKAYVQEKYPFIKEIRENEIAIDKKALAPFLPRLDLFAKAIISLNEAGYIRPYTLSKREADAYRQIRAELKNYRRIRKYELLFMMITSSIFLLLAPLMFLGVITFQVKVTEQILSFAVSLFIPIIAIIATIMRHIWKNGHISGQDLRDLPQKITNFLMTYIRDKLIQQQK
;
A
#
# COMPACT_ATOMS: atom_id res chain seq x y z
N MET A 1 -7.15 -46.11 1.85
CA MET A 1 -7.92 -44.95 1.31
C MET A 1 -7.09 -43.72 1.56
N SER A 2 -6.48 -43.14 0.52
CA SER A 2 -5.65 -41.94 0.65
C SER A 2 -6.51 -40.69 0.43
N GLU A 3 -6.58 -39.81 1.41
CA GLU A 3 -7.15 -38.47 1.26
C GLU A 3 -6.31 -37.68 0.24
N LYS A 4 -6.93 -37.40 -0.92
CA LYS A 4 -6.41 -36.41 -1.85
C LYS A 4 -6.64 -35.04 -1.23
N MET A 5 -5.59 -34.43 -0.68
CA MET A 5 -5.55 -32.98 -0.44
C MET A 5 -5.84 -32.28 -1.79
N GLN A 6 -7.01 -31.65 -1.89
CA GLN A 6 -7.29 -30.68 -2.94
C GLN A 6 -6.33 -29.52 -2.76
N LYS A 7 -5.41 -29.35 -3.71
CA LYS A 7 -4.57 -28.16 -3.80
C LYS A 7 -5.48 -26.94 -3.96
N PRO A 8 -5.24 -25.83 -3.23
CA PRO A 8 -5.94 -24.59 -3.51
C PRO A 8 -5.59 -24.16 -4.94
N ILE A 9 -6.62 -23.95 -5.75
CA ILE A 9 -6.50 -23.41 -7.11
C ILE A 9 -6.16 -21.92 -6.95
N PHE A 10 -4.88 -21.61 -6.76
CA PHE A 10 -4.39 -20.25 -6.95
C PHE A 10 -4.18 -20.05 -8.45
N SER A 11 -5.06 -19.23 -9.03
CA SER A 11 -4.97 -18.69 -10.38
C SER A 11 -3.55 -18.19 -10.69
N THR A 12 -2.97 -18.71 -11.78
CA THR A 12 -1.61 -18.46 -12.27
C THR A 12 -1.47 -17.16 -13.09
N ARG A 13 -2.32 -16.15 -12.89
CA ARG A 13 -2.12 -14.82 -13.49
C ARG A 13 -1.58 -13.84 -12.46
N GLU A 14 -0.46 -13.19 -12.75
CA GLU A 14 0.14 -12.13 -11.93
C GLU A 14 -0.89 -11.05 -11.52
N PRO A 15 -1.16 -10.78 -10.21
CA PRO A 15 -2.18 -9.77 -9.87
C PRO A 15 -1.89 -8.97 -8.59
N LYS A 16 -0.66 -8.51 -8.32
CA LYS A 16 -0.39 -7.65 -7.14
C LYS A 16 0.09 -6.24 -7.48
N GLU A 17 1.00 -6.07 -8.43
CA GLU A 17 1.33 -4.73 -8.96
C GLU A 17 0.15 -4.12 -9.76
N CYS A 18 -0.77 -4.96 -10.24
CA CYS A 18 -2.00 -4.53 -10.91
C CYS A 18 -3.06 -4.02 -9.92
N LEU A 19 -3.10 -4.49 -8.66
CA LEU A 19 -4.13 -4.11 -7.69
C LEU A 19 -3.90 -2.68 -7.19
N ASP A 20 -2.73 -2.37 -6.64
CA ASP A 20 -2.37 -1.01 -6.16
C ASP A 20 -2.54 0.04 -7.26
N ALA A 21 -2.09 -0.27 -8.48
CA ALA A 21 -2.19 0.63 -9.63
C ALA A 21 -3.64 0.82 -10.09
N SER A 22 -4.44 -0.24 -10.12
CA SER A 22 -5.86 -0.17 -10.46
C SER A 22 -6.68 0.59 -9.42
N LEU A 23 -6.40 0.36 -8.13
CA LEU A 23 -7.06 1.06 -7.03
C LEU A 23 -6.72 2.55 -7.05
N ALA A 24 -5.43 2.88 -7.23
CA ALA A 24 -5.01 4.27 -7.37
C ALA A 24 -5.65 4.95 -8.59
N ALA A 25 -5.67 4.28 -9.75
CA ALA A 25 -6.30 4.80 -10.96
C ALA A 25 -7.80 5.08 -10.77
N LEU A 26 -8.51 4.17 -10.08
CA LEU A 26 -9.93 4.34 -9.78
C LEU A 26 -10.16 5.53 -8.84
N VAL A 27 -9.38 5.64 -7.76
CA VAL A 27 -9.47 6.79 -6.85
C VAL A 27 -9.20 8.10 -7.57
N ILE A 28 -8.20 8.15 -8.45
CA ILE A 28 -7.90 9.36 -9.25
C ILE A 28 -9.07 9.71 -10.17
N TYR A 29 -9.63 8.73 -10.87
CA TYR A 29 -10.76 8.94 -11.77
C TYR A 29 -11.97 9.51 -11.02
N GLU A 30 -12.33 8.91 -9.89
CA GLU A 30 -13.45 9.37 -9.05
C GLU A 30 -13.21 10.77 -8.47
N VAL A 31 -11.98 11.08 -8.05
CA VAL A 31 -11.65 12.43 -7.58
C VAL A 31 -11.79 13.46 -8.70
N GLU A 32 -11.38 13.14 -9.94
CA GLU A 32 -11.57 14.04 -11.07
C GLU A 32 -13.06 14.23 -11.43
N ILE A 33 -13.91 13.21 -11.26
CA ILE A 33 -15.37 13.35 -11.37
C ILE A 33 -15.92 14.27 -10.27
N ALA A 34 -15.51 14.04 -9.02
CA ALA A 34 -15.96 14.81 -7.88
C ALA A 34 -15.67 16.32 -8.05
N LYS A 35 -14.49 16.65 -8.59
CA LYS A 35 -14.07 18.03 -8.88
C LYS A 35 -14.93 18.73 -9.93
N GLN A 36 -15.31 18.02 -10.98
CA GLN A 36 -16.15 18.57 -12.05
C GLN A 36 -17.58 18.83 -11.60
N SER A 37 -18.04 18.08 -10.60
CA SER A 37 -19.42 18.14 -10.12
C SER A 37 -19.67 19.42 -9.35
N GLN A 38 -18.79 19.79 -8.40
CA GLN A 38 -18.67 21.13 -7.80
C GLN A 38 -17.31 21.26 -7.08
N PRO A 39 -16.64 22.44 -7.09
CA PRO A 39 -15.44 22.69 -6.28
C PRO A 39 -15.65 22.57 -4.76
N ASN A 40 -16.92 22.46 -4.32
CA ASN A 40 -17.32 22.27 -2.93
C ASN A 40 -17.32 20.80 -2.47
N ASN A 41 -16.99 19.83 -3.34
CA ASN A 41 -16.97 18.41 -2.96
C ASN A 41 -15.68 18.01 -2.21
N ILE A 42 -15.29 18.83 -1.24
CA ILE A 42 -14.05 18.67 -0.48
C ILE A 42 -14.01 17.37 0.33
N TYR A 43 -15.18 16.81 0.67
CA TYR A 43 -15.31 15.53 1.36
C TYR A 43 -14.70 14.37 0.55
N GLU A 44 -15.19 14.18 -0.66
CA GLU A 44 -14.74 13.09 -1.55
C GLU A 44 -13.28 13.29 -1.95
N ILE A 45 -12.88 14.54 -2.23
CA ILE A 45 -11.49 14.88 -2.55
C ILE A 45 -10.56 14.56 -1.38
N ALA A 46 -10.94 14.89 -0.13
CA ALA A 46 -10.13 14.65 1.05
C ALA A 46 -9.95 13.16 1.33
N TRP A 47 -11.03 12.36 1.25
CA TRP A 47 -10.97 10.91 1.41
C TRP A 47 -10.11 10.24 0.32
N GLY A 48 -10.32 10.60 -0.96
CA GLY A 48 -9.51 10.08 -2.06
C GLY A 48 -8.03 10.44 -1.92
N THR A 49 -7.74 11.68 -1.49
CA THR A 49 -6.37 12.11 -1.21
C THR A 49 -5.74 11.33 -0.06
N LEU A 50 -6.47 11.12 1.03
CA LEU A 50 -5.99 10.33 2.16
C LEU A 50 -5.69 8.88 1.74
N ALA A 51 -6.54 8.27 0.91
CA ALA A 51 -6.30 6.93 0.37
C ALA A 51 -5.04 6.87 -0.50
N LEU A 52 -4.85 7.83 -1.40
CA LEU A 52 -3.64 7.90 -2.24
C LEU A 52 -2.36 8.12 -1.41
N LYS A 53 -2.43 8.97 -0.38
CA LYS A 53 -1.32 9.17 0.57
C LYS A 53 -0.98 7.87 1.30
N ASN A 54 -1.97 7.10 1.76
CA ASN A 54 -1.77 5.79 2.38
C ASN A 54 -1.15 4.77 1.42
N LEU A 55 -1.51 4.83 0.14
CA LEU A 55 -0.85 4.07 -0.94
C LEU A 55 0.53 4.64 -1.32
N GLY A 56 1.10 5.60 -0.58
CA GLY A 56 2.41 6.19 -0.87
C GLY A 56 2.50 6.82 -2.27
N LYS A 57 1.39 7.29 -2.82
CA LYS A 57 1.33 8.03 -4.08
C LYS A 57 1.21 9.51 -3.74
N ASP A 58 2.26 10.27 -4.04
CA ASP A 58 2.23 11.73 -3.90
C ASP A 58 1.50 12.33 -5.10
N TYR A 59 0.34 12.93 -4.84
CA TYR A 59 -0.48 13.60 -5.85
C TYR A 59 -0.51 15.12 -5.59
N LYS A 60 0.60 15.79 -5.93
CA LYS A 60 0.73 17.26 -5.88
C LYS A 60 -0.40 18.02 -6.57
N ARG A 61 -1.02 17.43 -7.61
CA ARG A 61 -2.16 18.04 -8.29
C ARG A 61 -3.39 18.16 -7.37
N LEU A 62 -3.70 17.11 -6.61
CA LEU A 62 -4.82 17.09 -5.66
C LEU A 62 -4.61 18.05 -4.49
N PHE A 63 -3.36 18.24 -4.07
CA PHE A 63 -3.02 19.27 -3.10
C PHE A 63 -3.45 20.67 -3.55
N ASN A 64 -3.20 21.04 -4.81
CA ASN A 64 -3.61 22.34 -5.33
C ASN A 64 -5.14 22.50 -5.34
N ASP A 65 -5.87 21.43 -5.66
CA ASP A 65 -7.34 21.43 -5.65
C ASP A 65 -7.88 21.65 -4.23
N VAL A 66 -7.35 20.92 -3.24
CA VAL A 66 -7.73 21.09 -1.83
C VAL A 66 -7.36 22.48 -1.32
N ARG A 67 -6.16 22.98 -1.65
CA ARG A 67 -5.72 24.32 -1.27
C ARG A 67 -6.63 25.40 -1.87
N SER A 68 -7.08 25.20 -3.11
CA SER A 68 -8.03 26.09 -3.76
C SER A 68 -9.40 26.06 -3.07
N ALA A 69 -9.93 24.87 -2.78
CA ALA A 69 -11.23 24.70 -2.14
C ALA A 69 -11.28 25.28 -0.73
N LEU A 70 -10.17 25.20 0.03
CA LEU A 70 -10.07 25.72 1.39
C LEU A 70 -9.49 27.14 1.46
N SER A 71 -9.17 27.76 0.31
CA SER A 71 -8.53 29.08 0.27
C SER A 71 -9.38 30.17 0.94
N PHE A 72 -10.71 30.11 0.80
CA PHE A 72 -11.61 31.08 1.39
C PHE A 72 -11.57 31.09 2.93
N LEU A 73 -11.28 29.95 3.58
CA LEU A 73 -11.19 29.86 5.05
C LEU A 73 -10.05 30.71 5.63
N LYS A 74 -9.08 31.12 4.82
CA LYS A 74 -7.93 31.93 5.28
C LYS A 74 -8.37 33.28 5.80
N GLU A 75 -9.33 33.89 5.12
CA GLU A 75 -9.76 35.27 5.34
C GLU A 75 -11.21 35.36 5.84
N ALA A 76 -11.97 34.27 5.77
CA ALA A 76 -13.35 34.20 6.25
C ALA A 76 -13.52 34.69 7.70
N SER A 77 -14.60 35.41 7.97
CA SER A 77 -15.03 35.76 9.32
C SER A 77 -15.44 34.51 10.12
N PRO A 78 -15.49 34.56 11.46
CA PRO A 78 -15.97 33.43 12.26
C PRO A 78 -17.36 32.93 11.81
N GLN A 79 -18.28 33.83 11.48
CA GLN A 79 -19.62 33.48 11.02
C GLN A 79 -19.61 32.79 9.64
N GLU A 80 -18.70 33.20 8.75
CA GLU A 80 -18.53 32.57 7.43
C GLU A 80 -17.92 31.16 7.56
N ILE A 81 -17.00 30.97 8.52
CA ILE A 81 -16.44 29.66 8.84
C ILE A 81 -17.55 28.73 9.35
N GLU A 82 -18.33 29.16 10.33
CA GLU A 82 -19.46 28.39 10.86
C GLU A 82 -20.47 28.05 9.77
N LYS A 83 -20.85 29.02 8.93
CA LYS A 83 -21.78 28.79 7.81
C LYS A 83 -21.25 27.76 6.82
N PHE A 84 -19.95 27.76 6.54
CA PHE A 84 -19.35 26.77 5.66
C PHE A 84 -19.30 25.39 6.30
N LEU A 85 -18.91 25.32 7.58
CA LEU A 85 -18.78 24.08 8.35
C LEU A 85 -20.12 23.56 8.87
N TYR A 86 -21.23 24.27 8.68
CA TYR A 86 -22.55 23.74 9.04
C TYR A 86 -22.90 22.46 8.27
N TYR A 87 -22.41 22.32 7.03
CA TYR A 87 -22.64 21.11 6.24
C TYR A 87 -21.61 20.03 6.56
N TYR A 88 -22.04 18.97 7.27
CA TYR A 88 -21.15 17.96 7.87
C TYR A 88 -20.07 17.41 6.93
N ARG A 89 -20.39 17.11 5.66
CA ARG A 89 -19.39 16.58 4.70
C ARG A 89 -18.27 17.59 4.41
N ARG A 90 -18.60 18.89 4.28
CA ARG A 90 -17.57 19.93 4.08
C ARG A 90 -16.64 20.00 5.28
N THR A 91 -17.21 19.81 6.45
CA THR A 91 -16.55 19.91 7.75
C THR A 91 -15.56 18.78 7.96
N VAL A 92 -16.01 17.54 7.74
CA VAL A 92 -15.13 16.36 7.73
C VAL A 92 -14.07 16.48 6.64
N GLY A 93 -14.43 16.93 5.44
CA GLY A 93 -13.48 17.12 4.34
C GLY A 93 -12.40 18.17 4.64
N ALA A 94 -12.76 19.28 5.28
CA ALA A 94 -11.82 20.31 5.72
C ALA A 94 -10.89 19.79 6.82
N ALA A 95 -11.44 19.07 7.81
CA ALA A 95 -10.66 18.45 8.88
C ALA A 95 -9.64 17.44 8.35
N LEU A 96 -10.08 16.51 7.50
CA LEU A 96 -9.21 15.54 6.83
C LEU A 96 -8.13 16.21 6.01
N SER A 97 -8.47 17.25 5.25
CA SER A 97 -7.52 17.99 4.42
C SER A 97 -6.43 18.65 5.27
N ILE A 98 -6.80 19.28 6.39
CA ILE A 98 -5.85 19.89 7.32
C ILE A 98 -4.95 18.83 7.96
N TYR A 99 -5.48 17.67 8.33
CA TYR A 99 -4.68 16.56 8.83
C TYR A 99 -3.71 16.00 7.78
N VAL A 100 -4.17 15.85 6.52
CA VAL A 100 -3.38 15.26 5.44
C VAL A 100 -2.22 16.15 5.02
N PHE A 101 -2.45 17.45 4.85
CA PHE A 101 -1.46 18.39 4.31
C PHE A 101 -0.77 19.25 5.38
N GLY A 102 -1.38 19.36 6.56
CA GLY A 102 -0.91 20.24 7.62
C GLY A 102 -1.25 21.71 7.38
N MET A 103 -1.42 22.44 8.49
CA MET A 103 -1.80 23.86 8.47
C MET A 103 -0.83 24.74 7.67
N LYS A 104 0.48 24.43 7.70
CA LYS A 104 1.52 25.25 7.05
C LYS A 104 1.42 25.19 5.54
N GLU A 105 1.22 24.01 4.97
CA GLU A 105 1.12 23.83 3.52
C GLU A 105 -0.17 24.46 2.98
N LEU A 106 -1.26 24.36 3.75
CA LEU A 106 -2.51 25.04 3.42
C LEU A 106 -2.43 26.56 3.58
N GLY A 107 -1.50 27.06 4.40
CA GLY A 107 -1.29 28.48 4.66
C GLY A 107 -2.24 29.05 5.71
N PHE A 108 -2.61 28.25 6.71
CA PHE A 108 -3.39 28.69 7.87
C PHE A 108 -2.47 29.15 9.01
N SER A 109 -2.86 30.22 9.70
CA SER A 109 -2.26 30.64 10.96
C SER A 109 -2.78 29.76 12.11
N GLU A 110 -2.09 29.80 13.26
CA GLU A 110 -2.51 29.05 14.46
C GLU A 110 -3.84 29.58 15.01
N ASP A 111 -4.04 30.90 15.01
CA ASP A 111 -5.32 31.53 15.38
C ASP A 111 -6.46 31.06 14.46
N ARG A 112 -6.17 30.88 13.17
CA ARG A 112 -7.17 30.40 12.23
C ARG A 112 -7.53 28.94 12.50
N LEU A 113 -6.54 28.10 12.77
CA LEU A 113 -6.78 26.70 13.15
C LEU A 113 -7.61 26.61 14.42
N HIS A 114 -7.32 27.44 15.42
CA HIS A 114 -8.11 27.51 16.65
C HIS A 114 -9.59 27.79 16.37
N LYS A 115 -9.91 28.82 15.57
CA LYS A 115 -11.30 29.14 15.18
C LYS A 115 -12.00 28.01 14.42
N ILE A 116 -11.27 27.31 13.55
CA ILE A 116 -11.79 26.16 12.83
C ILE A 116 -12.10 25.01 13.81
N CYS A 117 -11.18 24.70 14.73
CA CYS A 117 -11.39 23.70 15.77
C CYS A 117 -12.56 24.04 16.69
N GLU A 118 -12.70 25.31 17.08
CA GLU A 118 -13.82 25.77 17.91
C GLU A 118 -15.17 25.55 17.22
N ALA A 119 -15.30 25.98 15.97
CA ALA A 119 -16.50 25.76 15.18
C ALA A 119 -16.82 24.27 15.01
N LEU A 120 -15.81 23.45 14.74
CA LEU A 120 -15.93 22.00 14.64
C LEU A 120 -16.46 21.37 15.93
N VAL A 121 -15.84 21.68 17.07
CA VAL A 121 -16.25 21.12 18.36
C VAL A 121 -17.66 21.57 18.73
N ASN A 122 -18.03 22.81 18.46
CA ASN A 122 -19.40 23.29 18.68
C ASN A 122 -20.41 22.49 17.85
N LEU A 123 -20.14 22.30 16.55
CA LEU A 123 -20.99 21.48 15.68
C LEU A 123 -21.04 20.01 16.09
N SER A 124 -19.93 19.44 16.59
CA SER A 124 -19.89 18.09 17.15
C SER A 124 -20.79 17.96 18.37
N VAL A 125 -20.79 18.95 19.27
CA VAL A 125 -21.66 18.99 20.46
C VAL A 125 -23.13 19.03 20.07
N GLU A 126 -23.48 19.82 19.06
CA GLU A 126 -24.87 20.01 18.64
C GLU A 126 -25.45 18.83 17.86
N SER A 127 -24.64 18.21 17.00
CA SER A 127 -25.14 17.17 16.07
C SER A 127 -25.07 15.74 16.61
N GLY A 128 -24.09 15.43 17.47
CA GLY A 128 -23.86 14.06 17.95
C GLY A 128 -23.35 13.08 16.89
N ILE A 129 -23.01 13.52 15.68
CA ILE A 129 -22.56 12.65 14.58
C ILE A 129 -21.12 12.18 14.82
N GLY A 130 -20.90 10.87 14.85
CA GLY A 130 -19.61 10.24 15.18
C GLY A 130 -18.49 10.58 14.21
N GLU A 131 -18.76 10.64 12.89
CA GLU A 131 -17.77 11.06 11.89
C GLU A 131 -17.28 12.50 12.15
N LEU A 132 -18.17 13.40 12.55
CA LEU A 132 -17.83 14.78 12.86
C LEU A 132 -17.04 14.88 14.17
N ILE A 133 -17.44 14.15 15.20
CA ILE A 133 -16.73 14.09 16.49
C ILE A 133 -15.31 13.54 16.30
N GLY A 134 -15.16 12.45 15.55
CA GLY A 134 -13.85 11.89 15.24
C GLY A 134 -12.97 12.83 14.40
N ALA A 135 -13.55 13.50 13.40
CA ALA A 135 -12.83 14.52 12.63
C ALA A 135 -12.36 15.71 13.49
N ALA A 136 -13.15 16.10 14.50
CA ALA A 136 -12.76 17.12 15.45
C ALA A 136 -11.58 16.67 16.33
N LEU A 137 -11.59 15.42 16.85
CA LEU A 137 -10.45 14.85 17.59
C LEU A 137 -9.15 14.93 16.78
N LEU A 138 -9.22 14.54 15.50
CA LEU A 138 -8.07 14.55 14.59
C LEU A 138 -7.44 15.94 14.46
N LEU A 139 -8.25 17.00 14.47
CA LEU A 139 -7.77 18.38 14.38
C LEU A 139 -7.32 18.96 15.70
N VAL A 140 -7.96 18.60 16.80
CA VAL A 140 -7.54 19.04 18.13
C VAL A 140 -6.10 18.59 18.41
N GLU A 141 -5.71 17.39 17.96
CA GLU A 141 -4.32 16.91 18.03
C GLU A 141 -3.31 17.74 17.21
N GLN A 142 -3.76 18.59 16.28
CA GLN A 142 -2.89 19.50 15.53
C GLN A 142 -2.62 20.83 16.26
N LEU A 143 -3.31 21.10 17.38
CA LEU A 143 -3.10 22.31 18.18
C LEU A 143 -1.81 22.20 19.00
N ARG A 144 -1.01 23.28 18.98
CA ARG A 144 0.26 23.35 19.73
C ARG A 144 0.09 23.81 21.18
N LYS A 145 -0.95 24.58 21.46
CA LYS A 145 -1.24 25.11 22.79
C LYS A 145 -1.99 24.07 23.59
N GLU A 146 -1.31 23.49 24.58
CA GLU A 146 -1.85 22.40 25.40
C GLU A 146 -3.13 22.79 26.16
N ASP A 147 -3.22 24.01 26.69
CA ASP A 147 -4.42 24.46 27.41
C ASP A 147 -5.67 24.46 26.51
N LEU A 148 -5.53 24.93 25.26
CA LEU A 148 -6.62 24.92 24.28
C LEU A 148 -6.96 23.50 23.86
N LYS A 149 -5.94 22.68 23.61
CA LYS A 149 -6.11 21.28 23.26
C LYS A 149 -6.90 20.53 24.33
N GLN A 150 -6.49 20.65 25.59
CA GLN A 150 -7.14 20.00 26.73
C GLN A 150 -8.59 20.45 26.88
N MET A 151 -8.87 21.75 26.76
CA MET A 151 -10.23 22.29 26.79
C MET A 151 -11.14 21.65 25.72
N PHE A 152 -10.66 21.51 24.47
CA PHE A 152 -11.45 20.87 23.42
C PHE A 152 -11.62 19.37 23.63
N LEU A 153 -10.57 18.67 24.07
CA LEU A 153 -10.61 17.24 24.36
C LEU A 153 -11.64 16.93 25.44
N GLU A 154 -11.71 17.71 26.53
CA GLU A 154 -12.70 17.51 27.59
C GLU A 154 -14.14 17.60 27.09
N ARG A 155 -14.42 18.58 26.22
CA ARG A 155 -15.73 18.75 25.59
C ARG A 155 -16.08 17.56 24.70
N LEU A 156 -15.14 17.11 23.87
CA LEU A 156 -15.34 15.97 22.97
C LEU A 156 -15.54 14.66 23.77
N LEU A 157 -14.72 14.41 24.80
CA LEU A 157 -14.84 13.25 25.69
C LEU A 157 -16.21 13.22 26.38
N GLY A 158 -16.76 14.37 26.76
CA GLY A 158 -18.12 14.47 27.30
C GLY A 158 -19.19 13.95 26.34
N ILE A 159 -19.06 14.21 25.03
CA ILE A 159 -20.00 13.71 24.00
C ILE A 159 -19.75 12.22 23.74
N ILE A 160 -18.49 11.82 23.64
CA ILE A 160 -18.10 10.43 23.38
C ILE A 160 -18.63 9.50 24.48
N ASN A 161 -18.55 9.93 25.75
CA ASN A 161 -19.10 9.16 26.86
C ASN A 161 -20.64 9.02 26.77
N LYS A 162 -21.35 10.09 26.38
CA LYS A 162 -22.80 9.98 26.11
C LYS A 162 -23.11 9.01 24.97
N LEU A 163 -22.33 9.02 23.89
CA LEU A 163 -22.50 8.09 22.77
C LEU A 163 -22.18 6.64 23.17
N LYS A 164 -21.18 6.43 24.02
CA LYS A 164 -20.89 5.10 24.60
C LYS A 164 -22.10 4.57 25.36
N ASP A 165 -22.74 5.39 26.18
CA ASP A 165 -23.94 5.02 26.94
C ASP A 165 -25.15 4.75 26.01
N LEU A 166 -25.36 5.60 25.00
CA LEU A 166 -26.43 5.41 24.01
C LEU A 166 -26.24 4.13 23.19
N CYS A 167 -25.02 3.86 22.74
CA CYS A 167 -24.67 2.63 22.01
C CYS A 167 -24.83 1.38 22.88
N HIS A 168 -24.64 1.47 24.19
CA HIS A 168 -24.92 0.34 25.08
C HIS A 168 -26.39 -0.06 25.07
N ASN A 169 -27.28 0.91 24.97
CA ASN A 169 -28.73 0.68 25.00
C ASN A 169 -29.32 0.38 23.60
N ALA A 170 -28.76 0.95 22.53
CA ALA A 170 -29.28 0.81 21.17
C ALA A 170 -28.11 0.71 20.14
N PRO A 171 -27.32 -0.38 20.17
CA PRO A 171 -26.10 -0.50 19.38
C PRO A 171 -26.32 -0.36 17.87
N GLU A 172 -27.44 -0.85 17.35
CA GLU A 172 -27.81 -0.77 15.93
C GLU A 172 -27.87 0.68 15.39
N ASN A 173 -28.09 1.67 16.26
CA ASN A 173 -28.21 3.08 15.87
C ASN A 173 -26.90 3.85 16.03
N TYR A 174 -26.00 3.42 16.91
CA TYR A 174 -24.85 4.22 17.36
C TYR A 174 -23.49 3.53 17.19
N ILE A 175 -23.45 2.24 16.83
CA ILE A 175 -22.18 1.53 16.65
C ILE A 175 -21.34 2.16 15.52
N GLY A 176 -21.98 2.59 14.43
CA GLY A 176 -21.30 3.29 13.34
C GLY A 176 -20.65 4.59 13.79
N ASP A 177 -21.33 5.38 14.63
CA ASP A 177 -20.78 6.60 15.20
C ASP A 177 -19.56 6.32 16.10
N LEU A 178 -19.64 5.28 16.94
CA LEU A 178 -18.49 4.85 17.76
C LEU A 178 -17.32 4.36 16.91
N LEU A 179 -17.58 3.64 15.81
CA LEU A 179 -16.53 3.21 14.89
C LEU A 179 -15.85 4.39 14.20
N TYR A 180 -16.60 5.41 13.80
CA TYR A 180 -16.01 6.63 13.25
C TYR A 180 -15.11 7.33 14.27
N ILE A 181 -15.58 7.50 15.52
CA ILE A 181 -14.78 8.07 16.61
C ILE A 181 -13.51 7.26 16.82
N ALA A 182 -13.63 5.92 16.91
CA ALA A 182 -12.49 5.04 17.09
C ALA A 182 -11.54 5.05 15.90
N PHE A 183 -12.05 5.12 14.67
CA PHE A 183 -11.25 5.19 13.44
C PHE A 183 -10.36 6.42 13.44
N PHE A 184 -10.93 7.61 13.67
CA PHE A 184 -10.17 8.85 13.72
C PHE A 184 -9.25 8.92 14.93
N SER A 185 -9.68 8.41 16.09
CA SER A 185 -8.82 8.30 17.27
C SER A 185 -7.61 7.40 16.98
N ALA A 186 -7.79 6.30 16.24
CA ALA A 186 -6.69 5.42 15.83
C ALA A 186 -5.75 6.07 14.81
N MET A 187 -6.26 6.92 13.92
CA MET A 187 -5.42 7.76 13.04
C MET A 187 -4.61 8.81 13.80
N ALA A 188 -5.18 9.33 14.88
CA ALA A 188 -4.56 10.31 15.77
C ALA A 188 -3.64 9.68 16.84
N GLU A 189 -3.55 8.34 16.90
CA GLU A 189 -2.87 7.58 17.95
C GLU A 189 -3.40 7.83 19.38
N ASP A 190 -4.65 8.29 19.51
CA ASP A 190 -5.30 8.53 20.79
C ASP A 190 -5.83 7.24 21.45
N LYS A 191 -5.82 7.14 22.78
CA LYS A 191 -6.22 5.91 23.49
C LYS A 191 -7.71 5.55 23.36
N THR A 192 -8.58 6.50 22.99
CA THR A 192 -10.04 6.32 22.91
C THR A 192 -10.44 5.16 22.00
N TYR A 193 -9.71 4.92 20.90
CA TYR A 193 -10.03 3.81 20.00
C TYR A 193 -9.92 2.45 20.69
N ARG A 194 -8.99 2.29 21.64
CA ARG A 194 -8.80 1.02 22.36
C ARG A 194 -9.91 0.79 23.37
N GLU A 195 -10.37 1.83 24.03
CA GLU A 195 -11.50 1.75 24.96
C GLU A 195 -12.75 1.28 24.23
N ILE A 196 -13.04 1.89 23.07
CA ILE A 196 -14.17 1.48 22.21
C ILE A 196 -13.98 0.05 21.72
N LEU A 197 -12.76 -0.32 21.30
CA LEU A 197 -12.45 -1.67 20.84
C LEU A 197 -12.66 -2.74 21.93
N GLU A 198 -12.29 -2.42 23.17
CA GLU A 198 -12.49 -3.29 24.33
C GLU A 198 -13.98 -3.41 24.70
N MET A 199 -14.76 -2.36 24.50
CA MET A 199 -16.23 -2.43 24.61
C MET A 199 -16.81 -3.36 23.54
N ILE A 200 -16.40 -3.23 22.28
CA ILE A 200 -16.83 -4.12 21.19
C ILE A 200 -16.46 -5.57 21.52
N ARG A 201 -15.22 -5.83 21.94
CA ARG A 201 -14.75 -7.18 22.30
C ARG A 201 -15.61 -7.84 23.37
N LYS A 202 -16.10 -7.07 24.35
CA LYS A 202 -16.94 -7.59 25.44
C LYS A 202 -18.39 -7.85 25.05
N ASN A 203 -18.83 -7.33 23.91
CA ASN A 203 -20.22 -7.40 23.45
C ASN A 203 -20.28 -8.08 22.08
N GLU A 204 -20.32 -9.41 22.05
CA GLU A 204 -20.30 -10.17 20.80
C GLU A 204 -21.43 -9.80 19.82
N SER A 205 -22.61 -9.41 20.33
CA SER A 205 -23.73 -8.96 19.51
C SER A 205 -23.42 -7.72 18.66
N TRP A 206 -22.44 -6.90 19.08
CA TRP A 206 -22.03 -5.72 18.32
C TRP A 206 -21.30 -6.09 17.04
N ASN A 207 -20.54 -7.21 17.04
CA ASN A 207 -19.85 -7.68 15.84
C ASN A 207 -20.83 -7.97 14.70
N THR A 208 -22.02 -8.49 15.02
CA THR A 208 -23.07 -8.75 14.02
C THR A 208 -23.52 -7.46 13.32
N TYR A 209 -23.68 -6.35 14.05
CA TYR A 209 -24.05 -5.06 13.43
C TYR A 209 -22.92 -4.49 12.58
N ILE A 210 -21.66 -4.72 12.99
CA ILE A 210 -20.48 -4.27 12.25
C ILE A 210 -20.32 -5.04 10.95
N GLU A 211 -20.44 -6.37 10.99
CA GLU A 211 -20.23 -7.27 9.85
C GLU A 211 -21.35 -7.16 8.80
N ASN A 212 -22.56 -6.76 9.21
CA ASN A 212 -23.70 -6.60 8.31
C ASN A 212 -23.76 -5.22 7.63
N ASP A 213 -22.90 -4.27 8.00
CA ASP A 213 -22.88 -2.92 7.43
C ASP A 213 -21.57 -2.68 6.65
N PRO A 214 -21.65 -2.52 5.32
CA PRO A 214 -20.50 -2.23 4.47
C PRO A 214 -19.71 -0.98 4.84
N GLU A 215 -20.31 0.01 5.50
CA GLU A 215 -19.64 1.23 5.94
C GLU A 215 -18.85 0.99 7.24
N ASN A 216 -19.33 0.10 8.11
CA ASN A 216 -18.71 -0.23 9.39
C ASN A 216 -17.51 -1.17 9.25
N MET A 217 -17.57 -2.14 8.34
CA MET A 217 -16.50 -3.12 8.12
C MET A 217 -15.12 -2.49 7.86
N PRO A 218 -14.96 -1.52 6.93
CA PRO A 218 -13.70 -0.80 6.74
C PRO A 218 -13.20 -0.11 8.00
N LEU A 219 -14.08 0.60 8.72
CA LEU A 219 -13.69 1.35 9.92
C LEU A 219 -13.17 0.40 10.99
N PHE A 220 -13.90 -0.69 11.22
CA PHE A 220 -13.53 -1.71 12.20
C PHE A 220 -12.21 -2.39 11.85
N LEU A 221 -12.01 -2.77 10.58
CA LEU A 221 -10.76 -3.37 10.11
C LEU A 221 -9.55 -2.47 10.40
N TYR A 222 -9.66 -1.17 10.15
CA TYR A 222 -8.58 -0.22 10.41
C TYR A 222 -8.21 -0.18 11.89
N ILE A 223 -9.21 -0.08 12.77
CA ILE A 223 -9.00 0.00 14.23
C ILE A 223 -8.39 -1.30 14.76
N LEU A 224 -8.89 -2.45 14.30
CA LEU A 224 -8.34 -3.76 14.63
C LEU A 224 -6.88 -3.88 14.18
N ALA A 225 -6.56 -3.49 12.95
CA ALA A 225 -5.20 -3.52 12.42
C ALA A 225 -4.28 -2.62 13.26
N LYS A 226 -4.69 -1.37 13.54
CA LYS A 226 -3.94 -0.47 14.42
C LYS A 226 -3.68 -1.06 15.80
N ALA A 227 -4.67 -1.72 16.40
CA ALA A 227 -4.49 -2.37 17.69
C ALA A 227 -3.57 -3.61 17.63
N ALA A 228 -3.73 -4.46 16.61
CA ALA A 228 -3.02 -5.73 16.43
C ALA A 228 -1.49 -5.59 16.34
N TYR A 229 -1.02 -4.47 15.79
CA TYR A 229 0.42 -4.20 15.57
C TYR A 229 0.99 -3.14 16.52
N SER A 230 0.21 -2.72 17.50
CA SER A 230 0.65 -1.76 18.50
C SER A 230 1.56 -2.38 19.57
N LYS A 231 2.42 -1.56 20.19
CA LYS A 231 3.31 -1.97 21.29
C LYS A 231 2.61 -2.13 22.65
N SER A 232 1.31 -2.37 22.67
CA SER A 232 0.52 -2.43 23.92
C SER A 232 0.87 -3.65 24.77
N GLU A 233 0.74 -3.50 26.09
CA GLU A 233 0.92 -4.59 27.06
C GLU A 233 -0.29 -5.54 27.12
N ASP A 234 -1.46 -5.12 26.62
CA ASP A 234 -2.66 -5.95 26.58
C ASP A 234 -2.57 -7.03 25.48
N LYS A 235 -1.93 -8.14 25.84
CA LYS A 235 -1.72 -9.30 24.97
C LYS A 235 -3.03 -9.97 24.56
N MET A 236 -4.07 -9.91 25.39
CA MET A 236 -5.36 -10.54 25.07
C MET A 236 -6.09 -9.77 23.99
N LEU A 237 -6.19 -8.44 24.14
CA LEU A 237 -6.78 -7.58 23.12
C LEU A 237 -6.02 -7.70 21.80
N ILE A 238 -4.68 -7.67 21.81
CA ILE A 238 -3.86 -7.84 20.60
C ILE A 238 -4.15 -9.18 19.91
N LYS A 239 -4.25 -10.28 20.66
CA LYS A 239 -4.51 -11.60 20.09
C LYS A 239 -5.88 -11.63 19.40
N TRP A 240 -6.92 -11.16 20.07
CA TRP A 240 -8.26 -11.06 19.50
C TRP A 240 -8.29 -10.17 18.26
N CYS A 241 -7.58 -9.03 18.27
CA CYS A 241 -7.48 -8.15 17.11
C CYS A 241 -6.86 -8.88 15.90
N LYS A 242 -5.77 -9.64 16.11
CA LYS A 242 -5.12 -10.39 15.01
C LYS A 242 -6.03 -11.44 14.39
N GLU A 243 -6.82 -12.13 15.20
CA GLU A 243 -7.80 -13.12 14.73
C GLU A 243 -8.89 -12.42 13.91
N LYS A 244 -9.44 -11.31 14.42
CA LYS A 244 -10.51 -10.55 13.74
C LYS A 244 -10.03 -9.79 12.50
N VAL A 245 -8.77 -9.35 12.42
CA VAL A 245 -8.22 -8.73 11.19
C VAL A 245 -8.34 -9.68 9.99
N GLY A 246 -8.07 -10.97 10.19
CA GLY A 246 -8.19 -11.97 9.11
C GLY A 246 -9.63 -12.13 8.64
N GLU A 247 -10.55 -12.32 9.59
CA GLU A 247 -11.98 -12.53 9.31
C GLU A 247 -12.61 -11.32 8.61
N ILE A 248 -12.47 -10.13 9.18
CA ILE A 248 -13.05 -8.90 8.63
C ILE A 248 -12.37 -8.51 7.32
N GLY A 249 -11.04 -8.71 7.22
CA GLY A 249 -10.28 -8.42 6.00
C GLY A 249 -10.72 -9.29 4.82
N ASP A 250 -10.94 -10.58 5.05
CA ASP A 250 -11.40 -11.51 4.01
C ASP A 250 -12.84 -11.20 3.59
N ASN A 251 -13.72 -10.88 4.54
CA ASN A 251 -15.10 -10.44 4.25
C ASN A 251 -15.12 -9.15 3.43
N LEU A 252 -14.33 -8.15 3.80
CA LEU A 252 -14.23 -6.89 3.07
C LEU A 252 -13.66 -7.11 1.66
N ILE A 253 -12.69 -8.01 1.48
CA ILE A 253 -12.17 -8.38 0.16
C ILE A 253 -13.24 -9.09 -0.67
N SER A 254 -14.05 -9.99 -0.09
CA SER A 254 -15.16 -10.61 -0.81
C SER A 254 -16.17 -9.57 -1.26
N PHE A 255 -16.61 -8.70 -0.36
CA PHE A 255 -17.53 -7.59 -0.65
C PHE A 255 -16.98 -6.67 -1.74
N LEU A 256 -15.71 -6.26 -1.61
CA LEU A 256 -15.06 -5.44 -2.62
C LEU A 256 -14.93 -6.20 -3.92
N ASN A 257 -14.64 -7.51 -3.95
CA ASN A 257 -14.55 -8.26 -5.19
C ASN A 257 -15.91 -8.45 -5.85
N GLU A 258 -16.98 -8.67 -5.10
CA GLU A 258 -18.35 -8.73 -5.62
C GLU A 258 -18.75 -7.37 -6.21
N THR A 259 -18.51 -6.29 -5.46
CA THR A 259 -18.78 -4.92 -5.89
C THR A 259 -17.88 -4.50 -7.06
N ARG A 260 -16.60 -4.88 -7.02
CA ARG A 260 -15.59 -4.62 -8.06
C ARG A 260 -15.81 -5.47 -9.28
N LEU A 261 -16.34 -6.70 -9.20
CA LEU A 261 -16.72 -7.49 -10.37
C LEU A 261 -17.92 -6.88 -11.07
N VAL A 262 -18.88 -6.32 -10.31
CA VAL A 262 -19.97 -5.52 -10.88
C VAL A 262 -19.42 -4.24 -11.53
N GLN A 263 -18.48 -3.55 -10.90
CA GLN A 263 -17.93 -2.27 -11.38
C GLN A 263 -16.86 -2.39 -12.48
N PHE A 264 -15.94 -3.35 -12.39
CA PHE A 264 -15.03 -3.75 -13.48
C PHE A 264 -15.79 -4.49 -14.56
N GLY A 265 -16.88 -5.18 -14.26
CA GLY A 265 -17.82 -5.65 -15.29
C GLY A 265 -18.26 -4.47 -16.15
N ASN A 266 -18.65 -3.35 -15.53
CA ASN A 266 -18.98 -2.10 -16.23
C ASN A 266 -17.78 -1.41 -16.89
N TYR A 267 -16.57 -1.50 -16.33
CA TYR A 267 -15.34 -0.98 -16.95
C TYR A 267 -14.86 -1.83 -18.13
N ILE A 268 -15.01 -3.16 -18.02
CA ILE A 268 -14.87 -4.13 -19.10
C ILE A 268 -15.96 -3.87 -20.13
N HIS A 269 -17.17 -3.48 -19.74
CA HIS A 269 -18.19 -3.02 -20.69
C HIS A 269 -17.82 -1.72 -21.39
N ILE A 270 -17.13 -0.78 -20.73
CA ILE A 270 -16.56 0.41 -21.37
C ILE A 270 -15.42 0.00 -22.32
N ILE A 271 -14.54 -0.91 -21.93
CA ILE A 271 -13.44 -1.42 -22.77
C ILE A 271 -13.96 -2.26 -23.94
N ASP A 272 -14.93 -3.15 -23.72
CA ASP A 272 -15.64 -3.93 -24.72
C ASP A 272 -16.37 -2.98 -25.67
N ALA A 273 -17.05 -1.96 -25.14
CA ALA A 273 -17.64 -0.91 -25.96
C ALA A 273 -16.60 -0.18 -26.80
N LEU A 274 -15.42 0.14 -26.25
CA LEU A 274 -14.31 0.76 -26.97
C LEU A 274 -13.75 -0.16 -28.06
N LEU A 275 -13.60 -1.46 -27.77
CA LEU A 275 -13.11 -2.47 -28.72
C LEU A 275 -14.12 -2.72 -29.85
N ILE A 276 -15.40 -2.89 -29.51
CA ILE A 276 -16.50 -3.09 -30.48
C ILE A 276 -16.76 -1.81 -31.30
N ALA A 277 -16.62 -0.63 -30.68
CA ALA A 277 -16.69 0.66 -31.36
C ALA A 277 -15.57 0.84 -32.39
N ALA A 278 -14.36 0.39 -32.06
CA ALA A 278 -13.22 0.37 -32.98
C ALA A 278 -13.42 -0.63 -34.13
N GLU A 279 -14.25 -1.65 -33.95
CA GLU A 279 -14.69 -2.62 -34.96
C GLU A 279 -15.96 -2.18 -35.74
N GLU A 280 -16.30 -0.88 -35.71
CA GLU A 280 -17.35 -0.19 -36.51
C GLU A 280 -18.83 -0.38 -36.07
N THR A 281 -19.15 -1.15 -35.02
CA THR A 281 -20.56 -1.41 -34.63
C THR A 281 -21.14 -0.42 -33.61
N LYS A 282 -21.07 0.88 -33.94
CA LYS A 282 -21.47 1.99 -33.04
C LYS A 282 -22.90 1.90 -32.49
N ALA A 283 -23.89 1.55 -33.33
CA ALA A 283 -25.29 1.48 -32.94
C ALA A 283 -25.58 0.35 -31.93
N TYR A 284 -24.96 -0.82 -32.14
CA TYR A 284 -25.07 -1.96 -31.22
C TYR A 284 -24.44 -1.66 -29.85
N VAL A 285 -23.30 -0.96 -29.82
CA VAL A 285 -22.64 -0.54 -28.59
C VAL A 285 -23.49 0.43 -27.79
N GLN A 286 -24.12 1.41 -28.45
CA GLN A 286 -25.01 2.39 -27.79
C GLN A 286 -26.30 1.75 -27.27
N GLU A 287 -26.86 0.76 -27.98
CA GLU A 287 -28.03 0.01 -27.54
C GLU A 287 -27.72 -0.90 -26.34
N LYS A 288 -26.56 -1.58 -26.38
CA LYS A 288 -26.12 -2.48 -25.31
C LYS A 288 -25.67 -1.74 -24.04
N TYR A 289 -25.10 -0.55 -24.20
CA TYR A 289 -24.53 0.24 -23.11
C TYR A 289 -25.17 1.64 -23.05
N PRO A 290 -26.29 1.80 -22.33
CA PRO A 290 -27.07 3.04 -22.33
C PRO A 290 -26.35 4.24 -21.68
N PHE A 291 -25.21 4.01 -21.01
CA PHE A 291 -24.32 5.08 -20.55
C PHE A 291 -23.43 5.64 -21.66
N ILE A 292 -23.40 5.07 -22.87
CA ILE A 292 -22.62 5.59 -24.00
C ILE A 292 -23.51 6.50 -24.84
N LYS A 293 -23.20 7.79 -24.79
CA LYS A 293 -23.98 8.82 -25.48
C LYS A 293 -23.56 8.97 -26.94
N GLU A 294 -22.25 8.93 -27.22
CA GLU A 294 -21.72 9.16 -28.57
C GLU A 294 -20.39 8.41 -28.76
N ILE A 295 -20.13 7.91 -29.97
CA ILE A 295 -18.88 7.24 -30.34
C ILE A 295 -18.28 7.95 -31.57
N ARG A 296 -17.21 8.71 -31.34
CA ARG A 296 -16.40 9.41 -32.35
C ARG A 296 -15.17 8.58 -32.70
N GLU A 297 -14.45 8.95 -33.76
CA GLU A 297 -13.34 8.15 -34.31
C GLU A 297 -12.26 7.75 -33.28
N ASN A 298 -12.03 8.55 -32.23
CA ASN A 298 -11.07 8.25 -31.16
C ASN A 298 -11.58 8.58 -29.74
N GLU A 299 -12.89 8.87 -29.60
CA GLU A 299 -13.45 9.36 -28.34
C GLU A 299 -14.84 8.75 -28.11
N ILE A 300 -15.09 8.28 -26.89
CA ILE A 300 -16.43 7.88 -26.45
C ILE A 300 -16.95 8.93 -25.47
N ALA A 301 -18.07 9.56 -25.83
CA ALA A 301 -18.80 10.42 -24.91
C ALA A 301 -19.72 9.55 -24.05
N ILE A 302 -19.49 9.58 -22.74
CA ILE A 302 -20.25 8.82 -21.75
C ILE A 302 -21.27 9.75 -21.07
N ASP A 303 -22.52 9.31 -20.95
CA ASP A 303 -23.51 9.92 -20.07
C ASP A 303 -23.18 9.58 -18.62
N LYS A 304 -22.62 10.58 -17.93
CA LYS A 304 -22.22 10.47 -16.52
C LYS A 304 -23.39 10.20 -15.58
N LYS A 305 -24.60 10.67 -15.90
CA LYS A 305 -25.78 10.41 -15.05
C LYS A 305 -26.23 8.96 -15.17
N ALA A 306 -26.12 8.40 -16.37
CA ALA A 306 -26.35 6.98 -16.59
C ALA A 306 -25.23 6.10 -16.02
N LEU A 307 -23.99 6.61 -15.94
CA LEU A 307 -22.86 5.90 -15.32
C LEU A 307 -22.88 5.96 -13.78
N ALA A 308 -23.41 7.04 -13.18
CA ALA A 308 -23.34 7.30 -11.73
C ALA A 308 -23.87 6.15 -10.82
N PRO A 309 -24.96 5.42 -11.14
CA PRO A 309 -25.40 4.27 -10.34
C PRO A 309 -24.39 3.12 -10.29
N PHE A 310 -23.44 3.10 -11.23
CA PHE A 310 -22.46 2.04 -11.41
C PHE A 310 -21.10 2.39 -10.80
N LEU A 311 -20.92 3.59 -10.25
CA LEU A 311 -19.67 4.02 -9.61
C LEU A 311 -19.75 3.80 -8.09
N PRO A 312 -18.68 3.30 -7.44
CA PRO A 312 -18.66 3.18 -5.98
C PRO A 312 -18.72 4.57 -5.33
N ARG A 313 -19.35 4.67 -4.15
CA ARG A 313 -19.14 5.82 -3.27
C ARG A 313 -17.64 5.95 -2.96
N LEU A 314 -17.01 7.02 -3.42
CA LEU A 314 -15.56 7.23 -3.30
C LEU A 314 -15.13 7.23 -1.82
N ASP A 315 -15.89 7.87 -0.93
CA ASP A 315 -15.61 7.86 0.51
C ASP A 315 -15.53 6.44 1.10
N LEU A 316 -16.49 5.57 0.77
CA LEU A 316 -16.52 4.18 1.22
C LEU A 316 -15.33 3.39 0.67
N PHE A 317 -15.04 3.58 -0.62
CA PHE A 317 -13.93 2.92 -1.29
C PHE A 317 -12.58 3.37 -0.74
N ALA A 318 -12.43 4.67 -0.45
CA ALA A 318 -11.24 5.24 0.17
C ALA A 318 -11.01 4.66 1.58
N LYS A 319 -12.06 4.59 2.41
CA LYS A 319 -12.00 3.94 3.74
C LYS A 319 -11.54 2.50 3.61
N ALA A 320 -12.13 1.71 2.69
CA ALA A 320 -11.73 0.33 2.46
C ALA A 320 -10.27 0.18 2.02
N ILE A 321 -9.78 1.03 1.11
CA ILE A 321 -8.37 1.05 0.71
C ILE A 321 -7.46 1.36 1.89
N ILE A 322 -7.77 2.39 2.67
CA ILE A 322 -6.98 2.79 3.83
C ILE A 322 -6.91 1.64 4.83
N SER A 323 -8.05 1.00 5.14
CA SER A 323 -8.13 -0.12 6.07
C SER A 323 -7.41 -1.37 5.60
N LEU A 324 -7.52 -1.73 4.32
CA LEU A 324 -6.81 -2.89 3.75
C LEU A 324 -5.31 -2.65 3.62
N ASN A 325 -4.90 -1.41 3.34
CA ASN A 325 -3.50 -1.03 3.33
C ASN A 325 -2.92 -1.06 4.74
N GLU A 326 -3.66 -0.51 5.71
CA GLU A 326 -3.30 -0.62 7.12
C GLU A 326 -3.19 -2.09 7.50
N ALA A 327 -4.24 -2.92 7.34
CA ALA A 327 -4.24 -4.35 7.68
C ALA A 327 -3.21 -5.23 6.93
N GLY A 328 -2.45 -4.70 5.97
CA GLY A 328 -1.38 -5.41 5.31
C GLY A 328 -1.80 -6.22 4.08
N TYR A 329 -3.04 -6.07 3.62
CA TYR A 329 -3.57 -6.79 2.45
C TYR A 329 -3.09 -6.18 1.12
N ILE A 330 -2.92 -4.85 1.08
CA ILE A 330 -2.41 -4.13 -0.10
C ILE A 330 -0.88 -4.09 -0.05
N ARG A 331 -0.33 -3.51 1.03
CA ARG A 331 1.10 -3.53 1.33
C ARG A 331 1.30 -4.27 2.64
N PRO A 332 1.83 -5.50 2.65
CA PRO A 332 2.14 -6.14 3.92
C PRO A 332 3.02 -5.19 4.72
N TYR A 333 2.61 -4.88 5.95
CA TYR A 333 3.38 -4.10 6.93
C TYR A 333 4.84 -4.41 6.75
N THR A 334 5.71 -3.39 6.80
CA THR A 334 7.18 -3.51 6.78
C THR A 334 7.58 -4.76 7.55
N LEU A 335 7.73 -5.85 6.80
CA LEU A 335 7.81 -7.17 7.39
C LEU A 335 9.06 -7.11 8.26
N SER A 336 8.99 -7.64 9.49
CA SER A 336 10.24 -7.80 10.24
C SER A 336 11.22 -8.53 9.32
N LYS A 337 12.53 -8.28 9.44
CA LYS A 337 13.52 -8.86 8.52
C LYS A 337 13.30 -10.38 8.31
N ARG A 338 12.87 -11.08 9.36
CA ARG A 338 12.47 -12.50 9.33
C ARG A 338 11.20 -12.77 8.51
N GLU A 339 10.13 -12.03 8.71
CA GLU A 339 8.89 -12.19 7.94
C GLU A 339 9.07 -11.76 6.47
N ALA A 340 9.93 -10.77 6.22
CA ALA A 340 10.29 -10.33 4.87
C ALA A 340 11.01 -11.46 4.13
N ASP A 341 11.95 -12.11 4.82
CA ASP A 341 12.70 -13.22 4.29
C ASP A 341 11.84 -14.48 4.14
N ALA A 342 10.95 -14.77 5.09
CA ALA A 342 9.97 -15.85 4.99
C ALA A 342 8.99 -15.63 3.82
N TYR A 343 8.45 -14.41 3.67
CA TYR A 343 7.58 -14.06 2.56
C TYR A 343 8.29 -14.16 1.21
N ARG A 344 9.54 -13.68 1.13
CA ARG A 344 10.38 -13.85 -0.07
C ARG A 344 10.68 -15.33 -0.35
N GLN A 345 10.85 -16.14 0.69
CA GLN A 345 11.12 -17.57 0.57
C GLN A 345 9.88 -18.33 0.06
N ILE A 346 8.71 -18.08 0.64
CA ILE A 346 7.43 -18.61 0.17
C ILE A 346 7.17 -18.17 -1.28
N ARG A 347 7.44 -16.90 -1.62
CA ARG A 347 7.31 -16.38 -3.00
C ARG A 347 8.28 -17.04 -3.98
N ALA A 348 9.49 -17.38 -3.54
CA ALA A 348 10.48 -18.07 -4.36
C ALA A 348 10.08 -19.54 -4.57
N GLU A 349 9.61 -20.22 -3.53
CA GLU A 349 9.09 -21.60 -3.59
C GLU A 349 7.85 -21.70 -4.48
N LEU A 350 6.90 -20.76 -4.37
CA LEU A 350 5.72 -20.68 -5.25
C LEU A 350 6.07 -20.43 -6.72
N LYS A 351 7.22 -19.81 -7.00
CA LYS A 351 7.72 -19.59 -8.37
C LYS A 351 8.65 -20.72 -8.85
N ASN A 352 8.73 -21.86 -8.14
CA ASN A 352 9.69 -22.95 -8.38
C ASN A 352 11.16 -22.51 -8.40
N TYR A 353 11.47 -21.31 -7.89
CA TYR A 353 12.83 -20.85 -7.72
C TYR A 353 13.34 -21.35 -6.36
N ARG A 354 14.08 -22.45 -6.36
CA ARG A 354 14.83 -22.86 -5.18
C ARG A 354 15.95 -21.85 -4.96
N ARG A 355 15.78 -20.93 -4.01
CA ARG A 355 16.82 -19.95 -3.67
C ARG A 355 17.95 -20.70 -2.97
N ILE A 356 19.00 -21.03 -3.72
CA ILE A 356 20.25 -21.54 -3.14
C ILE A 356 20.75 -20.47 -2.16
N ARG A 357 20.95 -20.83 -0.89
CA ARG A 357 21.42 -19.87 0.13
C ARG A 357 22.82 -19.38 -0.26
N LYS A 358 23.16 -18.12 0.06
CA LYS A 358 24.47 -17.53 -0.27
C LYS A 358 25.65 -18.45 0.11
N TYR A 359 25.53 -19.15 1.25
CA TYR A 359 26.52 -20.12 1.73
C TYR A 359 26.56 -21.42 0.92
N GLU A 360 25.43 -21.91 0.42
CA GLU A 360 25.37 -23.09 -0.46
C GLU A 360 25.95 -22.78 -1.84
N LEU A 361 25.70 -21.58 -2.37
CA LEU A 361 26.32 -21.06 -3.59
C LEU A 361 27.84 -20.90 -3.43
N LEU A 362 28.29 -20.36 -2.29
CA LEU A 362 29.72 -20.29 -1.96
C LEU A 362 30.33 -21.69 -1.83
N PHE A 363 29.66 -22.63 -1.17
CA PHE A 363 30.13 -24.01 -1.04
C PHE A 363 30.26 -24.71 -2.39
N MET A 364 29.22 -24.66 -3.23
CA MET A 364 29.25 -25.23 -4.58
C MET A 364 30.32 -24.58 -5.46
N MET A 365 30.55 -23.28 -5.31
CA MET A 365 31.64 -22.60 -6.01
C MET A 365 33.01 -23.02 -5.52
N ILE A 366 33.22 -23.17 -4.21
CA ILE A 366 34.51 -23.60 -3.66
C ILE A 366 34.81 -25.04 -4.13
N THR A 367 33.84 -25.95 -4.05
CA THR A 367 34.03 -27.34 -4.52
C THR A 367 34.27 -27.41 -6.03
N SER A 368 33.54 -26.63 -6.83
CA SER A 368 33.75 -26.54 -8.28
C SER A 368 35.10 -25.90 -8.63
N SER A 369 35.53 -24.89 -7.87
CA SER A 369 36.82 -24.21 -8.05
C SER A 369 37.98 -25.15 -7.75
N ILE A 370 37.88 -25.93 -6.67
CA ILE A 370 38.86 -26.98 -6.34
C ILE A 370 38.95 -28.00 -7.48
N PHE A 371 37.81 -28.44 -8.02
CA PHE A 371 37.79 -29.36 -9.16
C PHE A 371 38.46 -28.76 -10.41
N LEU A 372 38.13 -27.51 -10.76
CA LEU A 372 38.73 -26.81 -11.90
C LEU A 372 40.24 -26.58 -11.76
N LEU A 373 40.74 -26.44 -10.52
CA LEU A 373 42.17 -26.30 -10.24
C LEU A 373 42.90 -27.66 -10.21
N LEU A 374 42.26 -28.71 -9.71
CA LEU A 374 42.87 -30.05 -9.61
C LEU A 374 42.86 -30.81 -10.94
N ALA A 375 41.85 -30.62 -11.80
CA ALA A 375 41.74 -31.35 -13.06
C ALA A 375 42.94 -31.14 -14.00
N PRO A 376 43.44 -29.91 -14.22
CA PRO A 376 44.66 -29.70 -15.01
C PRO A 376 45.91 -30.26 -14.34
N LEU A 377 46.00 -30.24 -12.99
CA LEU A 377 47.13 -30.86 -12.27
C LEU A 377 47.14 -32.38 -12.43
N MET A 378 45.98 -33.04 -12.39
CA MET A 378 45.89 -34.48 -12.66
C MET A 378 46.29 -34.81 -14.10
N PHE A 379 45.82 -34.03 -15.08
CA PHE A 379 46.18 -34.23 -16.48
C PHE A 379 47.68 -34.00 -16.74
N LEU A 380 48.26 -32.96 -16.14
CA LEU A 380 49.70 -32.70 -16.19
C LEU A 380 50.51 -33.77 -15.44
N GLY A 381 50.01 -34.33 -14.35
CA GLY A 381 50.63 -35.45 -13.64
C GLY A 381 50.72 -36.72 -14.49
N VAL A 382 49.72 -36.98 -15.33
CA VAL A 382 49.73 -38.11 -16.28
C VAL A 382 50.76 -37.89 -17.40
N ILE A 383 50.91 -36.66 -17.89
CA ILE A 383 51.84 -36.33 -18.99
C ILE A 383 53.29 -36.22 -18.51
N THR A 384 53.53 -35.61 -17.34
CA THR A 384 54.88 -35.43 -16.77
C THR A 384 55.56 -36.74 -16.39
N PHE A 385 54.79 -37.78 -16.07
CA PHE A 385 55.31 -39.12 -15.80
C PHE A 385 56.03 -39.73 -17.02
N GLN A 386 55.75 -39.24 -18.23
CA GLN A 386 56.35 -39.71 -19.49
C GLN A 386 57.49 -38.83 -20.02
N VAL A 387 57.67 -37.59 -19.55
CA VAL A 387 58.60 -36.63 -20.15
C VAL A 387 59.32 -35.79 -19.08
N LYS A 388 60.65 -35.95 -18.96
CA LYS A 388 61.54 -35.15 -18.09
C LYS A 388 61.77 -33.74 -18.66
N VAL A 389 60.72 -32.91 -18.72
CA VAL A 389 60.83 -31.49 -19.10
C VAL A 389 60.11 -30.66 -18.06
N THR A 390 60.78 -30.32 -16.96
CA THR A 390 60.18 -29.67 -15.78
C THR A 390 59.90 -28.17 -15.99
N GLU A 391 60.72 -27.45 -16.77
CA GLU A 391 60.61 -25.98 -16.88
C GLU A 391 59.49 -25.52 -17.82
N GLN A 392 59.31 -26.16 -18.98
CA GLN A 392 58.24 -25.80 -19.92
C GLN A 392 56.86 -26.14 -19.35
N ILE A 393 56.76 -27.19 -18.56
CA ILE A 393 55.52 -27.63 -17.92
C ILE A 393 55.10 -26.65 -16.82
N LEU A 394 56.05 -26.11 -16.06
CA LEU A 394 55.76 -25.09 -15.06
C LEU A 394 55.24 -23.79 -15.70
N SER A 395 55.88 -23.33 -16.77
CA SER A 395 55.43 -22.14 -17.51
C SER A 395 54.03 -22.35 -18.12
N PHE A 396 53.77 -23.53 -18.69
CA PHE A 396 52.47 -23.88 -19.23
C PHE A 396 51.38 -23.96 -18.14
N ALA A 397 51.68 -24.60 -17.00
CA ALA A 397 50.77 -24.69 -15.86
C ALA A 397 50.39 -23.29 -15.33
N VAL A 398 51.37 -22.40 -15.14
CA VAL A 398 51.13 -21.02 -14.68
C VAL A 398 50.23 -20.27 -15.67
N SER A 399 50.48 -20.39 -16.97
CA SER A 399 49.65 -19.74 -18.00
C SER A 399 48.19 -20.23 -18.03
N LEU A 400 47.95 -21.48 -17.62
CA LEU A 400 46.63 -22.10 -17.59
C LEU A 400 45.86 -21.78 -16.30
N PHE A 401 46.54 -21.63 -15.15
CA PHE A 401 45.89 -21.32 -13.88
C PHE A 401 45.48 -19.85 -13.72
N ILE A 402 46.23 -18.90 -14.29
CA ILE A 402 45.91 -17.46 -14.22
C ILE A 402 44.47 -17.14 -14.69
N PRO A 403 44.02 -17.58 -15.88
CA PRO A 403 42.65 -17.30 -16.33
C PRO A 403 41.59 -18.01 -15.48
N ILE A 404 41.87 -19.22 -15.00
CA ILE A 404 40.95 -19.99 -14.13
C ILE A 404 40.73 -19.26 -12.80
N ILE A 405 41.80 -18.77 -12.17
CA ILE A 405 41.72 -18.01 -10.91
C ILE A 405 40.96 -16.69 -11.12
N ALA A 406 41.19 -15.99 -12.24
CA ALA A 406 40.47 -14.76 -12.57
C ALA A 406 38.95 -14.98 -12.72
N ILE A 407 38.55 -16.09 -13.35
CA ILE A 407 37.14 -16.51 -13.47
C ILE A 407 36.55 -16.77 -12.08
N ILE A 408 37.22 -17.59 -11.26
CA ILE A 408 36.76 -17.94 -9.91
C ILE A 408 36.58 -16.67 -9.05
N ALA A 409 37.57 -15.78 -9.04
CA ALA A 409 37.53 -14.55 -8.25
C ALA A 409 36.39 -13.61 -8.69
N THR A 410 36.17 -13.48 -10.00
CA THR A 410 35.10 -12.64 -10.55
C THR A 410 33.73 -13.17 -10.14
N ILE A 411 33.51 -14.47 -10.25
CA ILE A 411 32.23 -15.10 -9.89
C ILE A 411 32.01 -15.04 -8.37
N MET A 412 33.03 -15.33 -7.56
CA MET A 412 32.93 -15.22 -6.09
C MET A 412 32.57 -13.81 -5.65
N ARG A 413 33.17 -12.78 -6.27
CA ARG A 413 32.85 -11.38 -5.96
C ARG A 413 31.39 -11.04 -6.23
N HIS A 414 30.80 -11.56 -7.31
CA HIS A 414 29.40 -11.30 -7.65
C HIS A 414 28.45 -12.03 -6.70
N ILE A 415 28.72 -13.29 -6.36
CA ILE A 415 27.93 -14.03 -5.36
C ILE A 415 28.02 -13.36 -3.99
N TRP A 416 29.21 -12.88 -3.60
CA TRP A 416 29.41 -12.20 -2.32
C TRP A 416 28.67 -10.87 -2.26
N LYS A 417 28.67 -10.08 -3.32
CA LYS A 417 28.02 -8.75 -3.34
C LYS A 417 26.50 -8.82 -3.53
N ASN A 418 26.03 -9.67 -4.45
CA ASN A 418 24.65 -9.64 -4.94
C ASN A 418 23.82 -10.86 -4.51
N GLY A 419 24.44 -11.91 -3.96
CA GLY A 419 23.75 -13.13 -3.51
C GLY A 419 23.17 -13.99 -4.65
N HIS A 420 23.45 -13.63 -5.91
CA HIS A 420 23.10 -14.36 -7.12
C HIS A 420 24.03 -13.93 -8.26
N ILE A 421 24.03 -14.67 -9.37
CA ILE A 421 24.73 -14.31 -10.61
C ILE A 421 23.64 -14.02 -11.65
N SER A 422 23.61 -12.81 -12.21
CA SER A 422 22.66 -12.47 -13.26
C SER A 422 23.11 -13.05 -14.62
N GLY A 423 22.16 -13.31 -15.52
CA GLY A 423 22.47 -13.76 -16.88
C GLY A 423 23.27 -12.74 -17.69
N GLN A 424 23.10 -11.44 -17.40
CA GLN A 424 23.90 -10.36 -17.99
C GLN A 424 25.37 -10.43 -17.50
N ASP A 425 25.59 -10.66 -16.20
CA ASP A 425 26.95 -10.78 -15.66
C ASP A 425 27.73 -11.97 -16.25
N LEU A 426 27.04 -13.08 -16.56
CA LEU A 426 27.63 -14.22 -17.25
C LEU A 426 27.99 -13.90 -18.70
N ARG A 427 27.16 -13.12 -19.41
CA ARG A 427 27.43 -12.69 -20.78
C ARG A 427 28.61 -11.72 -20.87
N ASP A 428 28.81 -10.89 -19.85
CA ASP A 428 29.91 -9.92 -19.78
C ASP A 428 31.22 -10.53 -19.25
N LEU A 429 31.18 -11.78 -18.77
CA LEU A 429 32.32 -12.47 -18.19
C LEU A 429 33.52 -12.57 -19.16
N PRO A 430 33.36 -12.94 -20.45
CA PRO A 430 34.46 -13.01 -21.40
C PRO A 430 35.18 -11.67 -21.51
N GLN A 431 34.44 -10.58 -21.60
CA GLN A 431 35.01 -9.23 -21.76
C GLN A 431 35.75 -8.76 -20.51
N LYS A 432 35.24 -9.09 -19.31
CA LYS A 432 35.93 -8.83 -18.04
C LYS A 432 37.24 -9.62 -17.94
N ILE A 433 37.27 -10.88 -18.39
CA ILE A 433 38.47 -11.72 -18.43
C ILE A 433 39.50 -11.17 -19.43
N THR A 434 39.06 -10.79 -20.64
CA THR A 434 39.95 -10.21 -21.67
C THR A 434 40.60 -8.92 -21.16
N ASN A 435 39.84 -8.04 -20.53
CA ASN A 435 40.38 -6.80 -19.95
C ASN A 435 41.39 -7.07 -18.83
N PHE A 436 41.12 -8.05 -17.97
CA PHE A 436 42.06 -8.46 -16.91
C PHE A 436 43.36 -9.03 -17.48
N LEU A 437 43.28 -9.94 -18.46
CA LEU A 437 44.45 -10.54 -19.11
C LEU A 437 45.27 -9.50 -19.88
N MET A 438 44.62 -8.58 -20.60
CA MET A 438 45.31 -7.51 -21.32
C MET A 438 46.05 -6.56 -20.38
N THR A 439 45.50 -6.29 -19.20
CA THR A 439 46.15 -5.49 -18.16
C THR A 439 47.37 -6.23 -17.60
N TYR A 440 47.21 -7.51 -17.25
CA TYR A 440 48.31 -8.35 -16.74
C TYR A 440 49.47 -8.50 -17.75
N ILE A 441 49.16 -8.72 -19.03
CA ILE A 441 50.17 -8.83 -20.10
C ILE A 441 50.89 -7.49 -20.29
N ARG A 442 50.16 -6.37 -20.28
CA ARG A 442 50.74 -5.02 -20.39
C ARG A 442 51.70 -4.75 -19.23
N ASP A 443 51.32 -5.07 -18.00
CA ASP A 443 52.15 -4.83 -16.81
C ASP A 443 53.42 -5.69 -16.81
N LYS A 444 53.33 -6.94 -17.29
CA LYS A 444 54.50 -7.83 -17.49
C LYS A 444 55.45 -7.33 -18.57
N LEU A 445 54.94 -6.79 -19.68
CA LEU A 445 55.76 -6.25 -20.77
C LEU A 445 56.49 -4.97 -20.35
N ILE A 446 55.84 -4.10 -19.56
CA ILE A 446 56.46 -2.88 -19.02
C ILE A 446 57.57 -3.22 -18.00
N GLN A 447 57.41 -4.29 -17.22
CA GLN A 447 58.44 -4.76 -16.29
C GLN A 447 59.65 -5.41 -16.98
N GLN A 448 59.53 -5.88 -18.22
CA GLN A 448 60.65 -6.45 -18.98
C GLN A 448 61.46 -5.40 -19.77
N GLN A 449 60.94 -4.17 -19.89
CA GLN A 449 61.62 -3.05 -20.57
C GLN A 449 62.34 -2.09 -19.59
N LYS A 450 62.27 -2.35 -18.29
CA LYS A 450 63.10 -1.74 -17.25
C LYS A 450 64.13 -2.74 -16.77
#